data_AF-A0A0C9R9D1-F1
#
_entry.id   AF-A0A0C9R9D1-F1
#
_cell.length_a   1.000
_cell.length_b   1.000
_cell.length_c   1.000
_cell.angle_alpha   90.00
_cell.angle_beta   90.00
_cell.angle_gamma   90.00
#
_symmetry.space_group_name_H-M   'P 1'
#
loop_
_entity.id
_entity.type
_entity.pdbx_description
1 polymer ?
#
loop_
_entity_poly.entity_id
_entity_poly.type
_entity_poly.pdbx_seq_one_letter_code
_entity_poly.pdbx_strand_id
1 'polypeptide(L)'
;KICLRTFLPIFFKMTGTTKKILCPVDGRAFKSKAALAQHRIDAHGGAKQTPVVVKRKAVLRRPRGAGVSAPVSLPSAVHGGGSDMARLSGVDRLYHGDISTRAGAGVIAFDLLITPGSFARLKTVSAAYQRIRYLRLVFRVETQISTNTSGGYVVGFVRDPADVVSNINSLMSQQGSVATKWWQSTAVSATPPNRLFYTSESAEIREFSPGKLMMIIDGKATQSGTYTVYAEWSVELSGAGLENTAQMKPSWNAISNWYTRSTHQGLWTGKTDKASSKISDLIGGGVRPGMFFKLPYSVVVTQSNGHVRNAHWVKAQDDNTLLPCYESPEDVDDGQMVIDDLLISKGSVLDDVTPPPVQGELKAPSSSDSPMMTADLYKLLQVFAKGLELSPNDLLPSGRSLSGDYLKSPEQKEPLDSTGSS
;
A
#
# COMPACT_ATOMS: atom_id res chain seq x y z
N LYS A 1 -43.32 -20.44 22.14
CA LYS A 1 -43.38 -19.27 23.06
C LYS A 1 -42.09 -19.21 23.88
N ILE A 2 -41.03 -18.59 23.35
CA ILE A 2 -39.82 -18.23 24.11
C ILE A 2 -39.45 -16.81 23.68
N CYS A 3 -39.28 -15.95 24.66
CA CYS A 3 -39.34 -14.50 24.57
C CYS A 3 -37.96 -13.92 24.22
N LEU A 4 -37.91 -13.05 23.20
CA LEU A 4 -36.75 -12.24 22.84
C LEU A 4 -36.45 -11.22 23.95
N ARG A 5 -35.22 -11.24 24.48
CA ARG A 5 -34.68 -10.15 25.32
C ARG A 5 -33.68 -9.33 24.52
N THR A 6 -34.07 -8.07 24.32
CA THR A 6 -33.33 -6.92 23.85
C THR A 6 -32.09 -6.65 24.69
N PHE A 7 -30.92 -6.56 24.05
CA PHE A 7 -29.68 -6.04 24.65
C PHE A 7 -29.56 -4.55 24.37
N LEU A 8 -29.62 -3.73 25.43
CA LEU A 8 -29.27 -2.31 25.44
C LEU A 8 -27.78 -2.14 25.81
N PRO A 9 -27.10 -1.07 25.36
CA PRO A 9 -25.69 -0.84 25.65
C PRO A 9 -25.50 -0.28 27.07
N ILE A 10 -24.56 -0.88 27.81
CA ILE A 10 -24.13 -0.47 29.14
C ILE A 10 -23.25 0.78 29.00
N PHE A 11 -23.83 1.96 29.25
CA PHE A 11 -23.07 3.18 29.52
C PHE A 11 -22.50 3.10 30.95
N PHE A 12 -21.17 2.92 31.06
CA PHE A 12 -20.46 3.11 32.32
C PHE A 12 -20.49 4.60 32.71
N LYS A 13 -21.46 4.96 33.54
CA LYS A 13 -21.52 6.27 34.22
C LYS A 13 -20.54 6.20 35.41
N MET A 14 -19.33 6.72 35.25
CA MET A 14 -18.42 6.92 36.38
C MET A 14 -19.03 7.95 37.32
N THR A 15 -19.76 7.47 38.33
CA THR A 15 -20.23 8.28 39.45
C THR A 15 -19.10 8.40 40.47
N GLY A 16 -18.10 9.21 40.14
CA GLY A 16 -17.12 9.67 41.11
C GLY A 16 -17.84 10.47 42.19
N THR A 17 -18.03 9.88 43.37
CA THR A 17 -18.52 10.57 44.57
C THR A 17 -17.49 11.63 44.95
N THR A 18 -17.67 12.84 44.43
CA THR A 18 -16.89 14.01 44.81
C THR A 18 -17.11 14.26 46.29
N LYS A 19 -16.05 14.09 47.11
CA LYS A 19 -16.09 14.34 48.56
C LYS A 19 -16.59 15.77 48.78
N LYS A 20 -17.80 15.91 49.32
CA LYS A 20 -18.38 17.21 49.67
C LYS A 20 -17.66 17.74 50.91
N ILE A 21 -17.29 19.01 50.88
CA ILE A 21 -16.59 19.69 51.96
C ILE A 21 -17.62 20.50 52.74
N LEU A 22 -17.77 20.23 54.04
CA LEU A 22 -18.75 20.90 54.89
C LEU A 22 -18.15 22.17 55.49
N CYS A 23 -18.95 23.23 55.57
CA CYS A 23 -18.59 24.42 56.32
C CYS A 23 -18.68 24.14 57.83
N PRO A 24 -17.64 24.46 58.62
CA PRO A 24 -17.64 24.18 60.05
C PRO A 24 -18.53 25.12 60.86
N VAL A 25 -18.99 26.24 60.28
CA VAL A 25 -19.81 27.23 61.00
C VAL A 25 -21.30 26.94 60.84
N ASP A 26 -21.76 26.55 59.65
CA ASP A 26 -23.18 26.35 59.34
C ASP A 26 -23.52 25.01 58.66
N GLY A 27 -22.54 24.09 58.54
CA GLY A 27 -22.77 22.73 58.07
C GLY A 27 -23.11 22.57 56.58
N ARG A 28 -23.11 23.65 55.78
CA ARG A 28 -23.44 23.58 54.34
C ARG A 28 -22.37 22.84 53.56
N ALA A 29 -22.77 22.03 52.58
CA ALA A 29 -21.89 21.16 51.79
C ALA A 29 -21.49 21.80 50.46
N PHE A 30 -20.20 21.83 50.16
CA PHE A 30 -19.63 22.45 48.95
C PHE A 30 -18.88 21.43 48.10
N LYS A 31 -18.97 21.60 46.77
CA LYS A 31 -18.29 20.71 45.79
C LYS A 31 -16.79 21.02 45.65
N SER A 32 -16.33 22.18 46.09
CA SER A 32 -14.92 22.59 45.99
C SER A 32 -14.51 23.47 47.18
N LYS A 33 -13.20 23.50 47.47
CA LYS A 33 -12.63 24.38 48.52
C LYS A 33 -12.82 25.86 48.20
N ALA A 34 -12.82 26.23 46.92
CA ALA A 34 -13.03 27.62 46.49
C ALA A 34 -14.46 28.09 46.80
N ALA A 35 -15.47 27.25 46.55
CA ALA A 35 -16.86 27.58 46.88
C ALA A 35 -17.08 27.70 48.39
N LEU A 36 -16.42 26.84 49.19
CA LEU A 36 -16.42 26.95 50.66
C LEU A 36 -15.79 28.29 51.13
N ALA A 37 -14.68 28.70 50.52
CA ALA A 37 -13.99 29.93 50.89
C ALA A 37 -14.85 31.17 50.58
N GLN A 38 -15.48 31.20 49.40
CA GLN A 38 -16.39 32.28 49.01
C GLN A 38 -17.59 32.39 49.98
N HIS A 39 -18.23 31.25 50.29
CA HIS A 39 -19.33 31.20 51.24
C HIS A 39 -18.94 31.69 52.65
N ARG A 40 -17.73 31.39 53.12
CA ARG A 40 -17.24 31.90 54.41
C ARG A 40 -17.08 33.42 54.41
N ILE A 41 -16.69 34.02 53.29
CA ILE A 41 -16.57 35.48 53.16
C ILE A 41 -17.98 36.10 53.15
N ASP A 42 -18.88 35.55 52.34
CA ASP A 42 -20.20 36.15 52.09
C ASP A 42 -21.17 35.95 53.28
N ALA A 43 -21.20 34.77 53.89
CA ALA A 43 -22.18 34.42 54.92
C ALA A 43 -21.66 34.61 56.36
N HIS A 44 -20.35 34.47 56.59
CA HIS A 44 -19.75 34.50 57.93
C HIS A 44 -18.84 35.71 58.14
N GLY A 45 -18.89 36.69 57.23
CA GLY A 45 -18.10 37.92 57.31
C GLY A 45 -16.59 37.67 57.37
N GLY A 46 -16.13 36.51 56.88
CA GLY A 46 -14.74 36.12 56.92
C GLY A 46 -13.90 37.23 56.29
N ALA A 47 -12.96 37.77 57.08
CA ALA A 47 -12.09 38.86 56.67
C ALA A 47 -11.62 38.60 55.24
N LYS A 48 -11.94 39.53 54.32
CA LYS A 48 -11.50 39.48 52.93
C LYS A 48 -10.01 39.18 52.97
N GLN A 49 -9.61 37.94 52.72
CA GLN A 49 -8.23 37.64 52.41
C GLN A 49 -8.02 38.32 51.07
N THR A 50 -7.59 39.58 51.13
CA THR A 50 -7.01 40.28 49.99
C THR A 50 -6.11 39.26 49.32
N PRO A 51 -6.28 39.00 48.01
CA PRO A 51 -5.45 38.01 47.35
C PRO A 51 -4.02 38.35 47.74
N VAL A 52 -3.34 37.41 48.41
CA VAL A 52 -1.92 37.54 48.66
C VAL A 52 -1.37 37.72 47.26
N VAL A 53 -1.05 38.97 46.93
CA VAL A 53 -0.19 39.30 45.82
C VAL A 53 1.06 38.54 46.21
N VAL A 54 1.17 37.32 45.68
CA VAL A 54 2.46 36.68 45.53
C VAL A 54 3.23 37.76 44.83
N LYS A 55 4.07 38.46 45.60
CA LYS A 55 5.11 39.31 45.07
C LYS A 55 5.87 38.34 44.20
N ARG A 56 5.47 38.23 42.92
CA ARG A 56 6.35 37.79 41.86
C ARG A 56 7.57 38.62 42.16
N LYS A 57 8.62 37.98 42.69
CA LYS A 57 9.93 38.62 42.83
C LYS A 57 10.05 39.42 41.56
N ALA A 58 10.07 40.74 41.69
CA ALA A 58 10.29 41.60 40.55
C ALA A 58 11.54 40.99 39.93
N VAL A 59 11.36 40.32 38.78
CA VAL A 59 12.48 39.88 37.98
C VAL A 59 13.18 41.20 37.75
N LEU A 60 14.29 41.39 38.46
CA LEU A 60 15.16 42.54 38.30
C LEU A 60 15.28 42.66 36.80
N ARG A 61 14.65 43.70 36.25
CA ARG A 61 14.79 44.02 34.83
C ARG A 61 16.28 44.18 34.68
N ARG A 62 16.92 43.17 34.09
CA ARG A 62 18.34 43.21 33.74
C ARG A 62 18.57 44.58 33.13
N PRO A 63 19.56 45.35 33.59
CA PRO A 63 19.85 46.64 33.02
C PRO A 63 19.97 46.48 31.49
N ARG A 64 19.00 47.05 30.77
CA ARG A 64 19.10 47.29 29.33
C ARG A 64 20.21 48.32 29.17
N GLY A 65 21.45 47.89 29.01
CA GLY A 65 22.54 48.84 28.87
C GLY A 65 23.95 48.35 29.19
N ALA A 66 24.23 47.05 29.10
CA ALA A 66 25.60 46.59 28.89
C ALA A 66 25.65 46.04 27.46
N GLY A 67 26.33 46.77 26.57
CA GLY A 67 26.56 46.37 25.20
C GLY A 67 27.23 45.00 25.18
N VAL A 68 26.43 43.96 24.91
CA VAL A 68 26.96 42.69 24.47
C VAL A 68 27.60 42.99 23.13
N SER A 69 28.93 42.98 23.07
CA SER A 69 29.68 43.03 21.81
C SER A 69 29.05 42.03 20.85
N ALA A 70 28.80 42.43 19.60
CA ALA A 70 28.18 41.57 18.60
C ALA A 70 28.88 40.20 18.59
N PRO A 71 28.22 39.11 19.03
CA PRO A 71 28.83 37.80 19.04
C PRO A 71 29.02 37.37 17.58
N VAL A 72 30.24 36.97 17.24
CA VAL A 72 30.62 36.53 15.88
C VAL A 72 29.81 35.29 15.45
N SER A 73 29.25 34.53 16.41
CA SER A 73 28.18 33.56 16.16
C SER A 73 27.26 33.45 17.38
N LEU A 74 25.95 33.55 17.16
CA LEU A 74 24.96 33.12 18.15
C LEU A 74 24.64 31.65 17.89
N PRO A 75 24.51 30.81 18.93
CA PRO A 75 23.98 29.46 18.75
C PRO A 75 22.55 29.56 18.20
N SER A 76 22.29 28.84 17.10
CA SER A 76 20.96 28.76 16.52
C SER A 76 20.05 28.00 17.48
N ALA A 77 19.04 28.67 18.02
CA ALA A 77 18.06 28.05 18.90
C ALA A 77 17.05 27.25 18.05
N VAL A 78 17.48 26.10 17.56
CA VAL A 78 16.61 25.16 16.84
C VAL A 78 15.71 24.48 17.87
N HIS A 79 14.46 24.92 17.92
CA HIS A 79 13.43 24.29 18.75
C HIS A 79 12.72 23.23 17.92
N GLY A 80 13.09 21.96 18.11
CA GLY A 80 12.37 20.82 17.53
C GLY A 80 11.44 20.22 18.58
N GLY A 81 10.15 20.56 18.53
CA GLY A 81 9.13 20.05 19.45
C GLY A 81 7.95 19.46 18.68
N GLY A 82 8.16 18.33 18.01
CA GLY A 82 7.10 17.57 17.36
C GLY A 82 6.54 16.49 18.30
N SER A 83 5.23 16.25 18.23
CA SER A 83 4.64 15.02 18.77
C SER A 83 5.14 13.85 17.94
N ASP A 84 5.82 12.89 18.57
CA ASP A 84 6.39 11.70 17.93
C ASP A 84 5.32 10.67 17.50
N MET A 85 4.05 10.95 17.78
CA MET A 85 2.94 10.03 17.55
C MET A 85 1.86 10.66 16.67
N ALA A 86 1.41 9.90 15.67
CA ALA A 86 0.30 10.27 14.79
C ALA A 86 -0.73 9.13 14.72
N ARG A 87 -2.01 9.47 14.83
CA ARG A 87 -3.10 8.50 14.66
C ARG A 87 -3.86 8.80 13.38
N LEU A 88 -4.05 7.78 12.56
CA LEU A 88 -4.64 7.91 11.24
C LEU A 88 -5.71 6.84 11.02
N SER A 89 -6.64 7.14 10.14
CA SER A 89 -7.63 6.19 9.64
C SER A 89 -7.96 6.49 8.19
N GLY A 90 -8.27 5.46 7.43
CA GLY A 90 -8.58 5.57 6.02
C GLY A 90 -9.23 4.31 5.48
N VAL A 91 -9.59 4.38 4.19
CA VAL A 91 -10.04 3.24 3.41
C VAL A 91 -9.23 3.24 2.13
N ASP A 92 -8.59 2.13 1.81
CA ASP A 92 -7.84 1.96 0.56
C ASP A 92 -8.30 0.68 -0.16
N ARG A 93 -8.16 0.67 -1.48
CA ARG A 93 -8.33 -0.54 -2.30
C ARG A 93 -7.02 -1.34 -2.24
N LEU A 94 -7.09 -2.57 -1.77
CA LEU A 94 -5.93 -3.47 -1.66
C LEU A 94 -5.72 -4.32 -2.91
N TYR A 95 -6.80 -4.88 -3.44
CA TYR A 95 -6.72 -5.85 -4.51
C TYR A 95 -7.93 -5.75 -5.44
N HIS A 96 -7.72 -6.08 -6.71
CA HIS A 96 -8.75 -6.23 -7.71
C HIS A 96 -8.41 -7.46 -8.54
N GLY A 97 -9.39 -8.34 -8.75
CA GLY A 97 -9.17 -9.58 -9.46
C GLY A 97 -10.40 -10.07 -10.20
N ASP A 98 -10.16 -10.99 -11.12
CA ASP A 98 -11.19 -11.62 -11.93
C ASP A 98 -11.65 -12.94 -11.31
N ILE A 99 -12.96 -13.17 -11.34
CA ILE A 99 -13.58 -14.44 -10.99
C ILE A 99 -13.54 -15.31 -12.24
N SER A 100 -12.68 -16.32 -12.24
CA SER A 100 -12.52 -17.24 -13.37
C SER A 100 -13.41 -18.48 -13.23
N THR A 101 -14.11 -18.82 -14.30
CA THR A 101 -14.84 -20.10 -14.41
C THR A 101 -13.91 -21.31 -14.57
N ARG A 102 -12.61 -21.10 -14.79
CA ARG A 102 -11.62 -22.18 -14.92
C ARG A 102 -11.01 -22.59 -13.58
N ALA A 103 -11.03 -21.70 -12.59
CA ALA A 103 -10.43 -21.96 -11.30
C ALA A 103 -11.25 -23.00 -10.52
N GLY A 104 -10.57 -24.07 -10.09
CA GLY A 104 -11.16 -25.15 -9.30
C GLY A 104 -11.35 -24.77 -7.84
N ALA A 105 -12.13 -25.58 -7.12
CA ALA A 105 -12.23 -25.48 -5.66
C ALA A 105 -10.86 -25.73 -5.00
N GLY A 106 -10.57 -25.02 -3.92
CA GLY A 106 -9.30 -25.09 -3.18
C GLY A 106 -8.18 -24.21 -3.74
N VAL A 107 -8.38 -23.55 -4.89
CA VAL A 107 -7.38 -22.62 -5.45
C VAL A 107 -7.37 -21.32 -4.65
N ILE A 108 -6.18 -20.87 -4.27
CA ILE A 108 -5.97 -19.57 -3.60
C ILE A 108 -6.17 -18.48 -4.65
N ALA A 109 -7.17 -17.62 -4.44
CA ALA A 109 -7.45 -16.49 -5.33
C ALA A 109 -6.45 -15.33 -5.09
N PHE A 110 -6.15 -15.04 -3.82
CA PHE A 110 -5.04 -14.17 -3.44
C PHE A 110 -4.53 -14.51 -2.04
N ASP A 111 -3.23 -14.28 -1.82
CA ASP A 111 -2.57 -14.28 -0.51
C ASP A 111 -1.81 -12.95 -0.38
N LEU A 112 -2.30 -12.06 0.49
CA LEU A 112 -1.79 -10.71 0.65
C LEU A 112 -1.23 -10.51 2.05
N LEU A 113 0.09 -10.37 2.14
CA LEU A 113 0.75 -9.92 3.36
C LEU A 113 0.37 -8.47 3.64
N ILE A 114 -0.09 -8.19 4.87
CA ILE A 114 -0.45 -6.83 5.26
C ILE A 114 0.81 -6.11 5.71
N THR A 115 1.19 -5.07 4.99
CA THR A 115 2.24 -4.12 5.36
C THR A 115 1.72 -2.70 5.14
N PRO A 116 2.37 -1.64 5.66
CA PRO A 116 1.98 -0.27 5.33
C PRO A 116 2.05 0.00 3.82
N GLY A 117 2.96 -0.69 3.13
CA GLY A 117 3.13 -0.65 1.68
C GLY A 117 1.94 -1.17 0.87
N SER A 118 1.13 -2.08 1.44
CA SER A 118 -0.08 -2.62 0.78
C SER A 118 -1.17 -1.56 0.57
N PHE A 119 -1.12 -0.44 1.29
CA PHE A 119 -2.13 0.61 1.30
C PHE A 119 -1.60 1.88 0.64
N ALA A 120 -2.30 2.39 -0.37
CA ALA A 120 -1.82 3.54 -1.15
C ALA A 120 -1.57 4.79 -0.29
N ARG A 121 -2.53 5.15 0.58
CA ARG A 121 -2.42 6.35 1.42
C ARG A 121 -1.54 6.12 2.64
N LEU A 122 -1.65 4.97 3.29
CA LEU A 122 -0.86 4.68 4.49
C LEU A 122 0.63 4.51 4.15
N LYS A 123 0.99 3.98 2.98
CA LYS A 123 2.40 3.91 2.51
C LYS A 123 3.09 5.27 2.58
N THR A 124 2.47 6.31 2.03
CA THR A 124 3.08 7.65 1.98
C THR A 124 3.32 8.24 3.37
N VAL A 125 2.38 8.03 4.30
CA VAL A 125 2.50 8.63 5.64
C VAL A 125 3.38 7.80 6.56
N SER A 126 3.32 6.47 6.44
CA SER A 126 4.15 5.56 7.23
C SER A 126 5.64 5.71 6.93
N ALA A 127 6.02 6.13 5.72
CA ALA A 127 7.42 6.40 5.38
C ALA A 127 8.09 7.51 6.22
N ALA A 128 7.32 8.33 6.95
CA ALA A 128 7.85 9.34 7.88
C ALA A 128 8.00 8.85 9.33
N TYR A 129 7.72 7.57 9.59
CA TYR A 129 7.79 6.93 10.89
C TYR A 129 8.49 5.58 10.77
N GLN A 130 9.02 5.06 11.87
CA GLN A 130 9.71 3.76 11.93
C GLN A 130 8.81 2.65 12.49
N ARG A 131 7.73 3.01 13.18
CA ARG A 131 6.85 2.06 13.86
C ARG A 131 5.39 2.34 13.64
N ILE A 132 4.62 1.26 13.52
CA ILE A 132 3.18 1.28 13.31
C ILE A 132 2.48 0.30 14.26
N ARG A 133 1.33 0.70 14.78
CA ARG A 133 0.40 -0.16 15.52
C ARG A 133 -0.94 -0.16 14.81
N TYR A 134 -1.43 -1.35 14.48
CA TYR A 134 -2.73 -1.52 13.86
C TYR A 134 -3.82 -1.57 14.94
N LEU A 135 -4.69 -0.56 14.96
CA LEU A 135 -5.78 -0.45 15.94
C LEU A 135 -7.05 -1.15 15.45
N ARG A 136 -7.35 -1.03 14.15
CA ARG A 136 -8.53 -1.62 13.52
C ARG A 136 -8.25 -1.93 12.06
N LEU A 137 -8.62 -3.14 11.62
CA LEU A 137 -8.54 -3.58 10.23
C LEU A 137 -9.86 -4.28 9.87
N VAL A 138 -10.57 -3.76 8.88
CA VAL A 138 -11.79 -4.38 8.33
C VAL A 138 -11.65 -4.47 6.83
N PHE A 139 -11.67 -5.69 6.31
CA PHE A 139 -11.56 -5.97 4.89
C PHE A 139 -12.96 -6.17 4.32
N ARG A 140 -13.29 -5.47 3.23
CA ARG A 140 -14.56 -5.62 2.52
C ARG A 140 -14.28 -6.20 1.15
N VAL A 141 -14.86 -7.36 0.88
CA VAL A 141 -14.81 -8.01 -0.43
C VAL A 141 -16.09 -7.66 -1.15
N GLU A 142 -15.98 -6.86 -2.19
CA GLU A 142 -17.09 -6.46 -3.05
C GLU A 142 -17.01 -7.21 -4.37
N THR A 143 -18.04 -8.00 -4.64
CA THR A 143 -18.13 -8.87 -5.82
C THR A 143 -19.12 -8.28 -6.81
N GLN A 144 -18.71 -8.11 -8.06
CA GLN A 144 -19.53 -7.56 -9.15
C GLN A 144 -19.94 -8.70 -10.08
N ILE A 145 -20.85 -9.55 -9.60
CA ILE A 145 -21.30 -10.71 -10.36
C ILE A 145 -22.79 -11.02 -10.10
N SER A 146 -23.45 -11.62 -11.09
CA SER A 146 -24.88 -11.94 -11.05
C SER A 146 -25.20 -13.02 -10.00
N THR A 147 -26.39 -12.91 -9.39
CA THR A 147 -26.94 -13.88 -8.43
C THR A 147 -27.18 -15.27 -9.01
N ASN A 148 -27.23 -15.38 -10.34
CA ASN A 148 -27.31 -16.66 -11.06
C ASN A 148 -26.00 -17.48 -10.99
N THR A 149 -24.91 -16.88 -10.51
CA THR A 149 -23.62 -17.56 -10.37
C THR A 149 -23.63 -18.49 -9.17
N SER A 150 -23.32 -19.77 -9.40
CA SER A 150 -23.11 -20.75 -8.34
C SER A 150 -21.65 -20.77 -7.87
N GLY A 151 -21.39 -21.45 -6.75
CA GLY A 151 -20.07 -21.49 -6.12
C GLY A 151 -19.92 -20.42 -5.04
N GLY A 152 -18.72 -20.34 -4.49
CA GLY A 152 -18.43 -19.47 -3.37
C GLY A 152 -16.95 -19.33 -3.10
N TYR A 153 -16.63 -18.50 -2.13
CA TYR A 153 -15.28 -18.23 -1.68
C TYR A 153 -15.25 -18.19 -0.15
N VAL A 154 -14.08 -18.49 0.39
CA VAL A 154 -13.74 -18.30 1.80
C VAL A 154 -12.69 -17.23 1.89
N VAL A 155 -12.93 -16.24 2.75
CA VAL A 155 -11.97 -15.19 3.06
C VAL A 155 -11.66 -15.21 4.55
N GLY A 156 -10.40 -15.03 4.90
CA GLY A 156 -9.94 -15.05 6.29
C GLY A 156 -8.66 -14.26 6.49
N PHE A 157 -8.47 -13.82 7.72
CA PHE A 157 -7.25 -13.15 8.14
C PHE A 157 -6.42 -14.10 9.01
N VAL A 158 -5.24 -14.47 8.52
CA VAL A 158 -4.27 -15.29 9.24
C VAL A 158 -3.41 -14.38 10.10
N ARG A 159 -3.44 -14.58 11.42
CA ARG A 159 -2.79 -13.68 12.39
C ARG A 159 -1.27 -13.75 12.39
N ASP A 160 -0.71 -14.93 12.15
CA ASP A 160 0.73 -15.09 12.02
C ASP A 160 1.10 -14.99 10.54
N PRO A 161 1.88 -13.99 10.12
CA PRO A 161 2.27 -13.86 8.72
C PRO A 161 3.18 -15.01 8.24
N ALA A 162 3.84 -15.74 9.16
CA ALA A 162 4.68 -16.88 8.81
C ALA A 162 3.88 -18.19 8.58
N ASP A 163 2.60 -18.23 8.95
CA ASP A 163 1.78 -19.44 8.82
C ASP A 163 1.47 -19.75 7.36
N VAL A 164 1.72 -21.00 6.94
CA VAL A 164 1.37 -21.47 5.61
C VAL A 164 -0.03 -22.09 5.64
N VAL A 165 -0.96 -21.46 4.93
CA VAL A 165 -2.35 -21.93 4.80
C VAL A 165 -2.57 -22.36 3.36
N SER A 166 -2.79 -23.66 3.15
CA SER A 166 -2.99 -24.26 1.81
C SER A 166 -4.43 -24.73 1.57
N ASN A 167 -5.23 -24.90 2.62
CA ASN A 167 -6.52 -25.55 2.56
C ASN A 167 -7.65 -24.68 3.14
N ILE A 168 -8.87 -24.87 2.61
CA ILE A 168 -10.08 -24.16 3.06
C ILE A 168 -10.34 -24.38 4.54
N ASN A 169 -10.24 -25.62 5.02
CA ASN A 169 -10.47 -25.95 6.44
C ASN A 169 -9.51 -25.21 7.38
N SER A 170 -8.24 -25.08 6.97
CA SER A 170 -7.24 -24.33 7.71
C SER A 170 -7.55 -22.84 7.74
N LEU A 171 -8.03 -22.26 6.63
CA LEU A 171 -8.45 -20.87 6.60
C LEU A 171 -9.71 -20.64 7.45
N MET A 172 -10.70 -21.54 7.38
CA MET A 172 -11.91 -21.47 8.19
C MET A 172 -11.67 -21.64 9.69
N SER A 173 -10.54 -22.27 10.09
CA SER A 173 -10.15 -22.36 11.49
C SER A 173 -9.68 -21.03 12.07
N GLN A 174 -9.34 -20.05 11.22
CA GLN A 174 -8.97 -18.71 11.66
C GLN A 174 -10.17 -17.94 12.20
N GLN A 175 -9.95 -17.17 13.25
CA GLN A 175 -11.03 -16.39 13.86
C GLN A 175 -11.51 -15.29 12.92
N GLY A 176 -12.81 -15.27 12.64
CA GLY A 176 -13.46 -14.26 11.81
C GLY A 176 -13.43 -14.58 10.32
N SER A 177 -13.00 -15.78 9.92
CA SER A 177 -13.15 -16.26 8.55
C SER A 177 -14.62 -16.40 8.17
N VAL A 178 -14.93 -16.10 6.90
CA VAL A 178 -16.29 -16.09 6.36
C VAL A 178 -16.31 -16.85 5.05
N ALA A 179 -17.27 -17.75 4.89
CA ALA A 179 -17.57 -18.45 3.65
C ALA A 179 -18.89 -17.92 3.06
N THR A 180 -18.87 -17.48 1.80
CA THR A 180 -20.06 -16.95 1.12
C THR A 180 -20.11 -17.27 -0.36
N LYS A 181 -21.29 -17.04 -0.96
CA LYS A 181 -21.50 -17.20 -2.40
C LYS A 181 -20.83 -16.06 -3.17
N TRP A 182 -20.44 -16.32 -4.42
CA TRP A 182 -19.75 -15.34 -5.26
C TRP A 182 -20.48 -14.02 -5.47
N TRP A 183 -21.81 -14.03 -5.50
CA TRP A 183 -22.62 -12.81 -5.67
C TRP A 183 -22.83 -12.03 -4.37
N GLN A 184 -22.37 -12.54 -3.23
CA GLN A 184 -22.48 -11.89 -1.93
C GLN A 184 -21.19 -11.17 -1.58
N SER A 185 -21.30 -9.87 -1.32
CA SER A 185 -20.21 -9.09 -0.74
C SER A 185 -20.11 -9.35 0.75
N THR A 186 -18.89 -9.35 1.28
CA THR A 186 -18.62 -9.70 2.68
C THR A 186 -17.65 -8.74 3.34
N ALA A 187 -17.69 -8.69 4.67
CA ALA A 187 -16.71 -7.97 5.46
C ALA A 187 -16.06 -8.92 6.48
N VAL A 188 -14.73 -8.90 6.55
CA VAL A 188 -13.91 -9.63 7.50
C VAL A 188 -13.24 -8.63 8.42
N SER A 189 -13.61 -8.67 9.70
CA SER A 189 -12.94 -7.86 10.72
C SER A 189 -11.73 -8.61 11.26
N ALA A 190 -10.53 -8.10 10.99
CA ALA A 190 -9.32 -8.63 11.61
C ALA A 190 -9.13 -7.99 12.99
N THR A 191 -8.73 -8.81 13.96
CA THR A 191 -8.28 -8.33 15.27
C THR A 191 -6.76 -8.48 15.31
N PRO A 192 -6.00 -7.49 14.81
CA PRO A 192 -4.55 -7.54 14.85
C PRO A 192 -4.06 -7.54 16.31
N PRO A 193 -2.90 -8.16 16.60
CA PRO A 193 -2.32 -8.10 17.93
C PRO A 193 -1.98 -6.64 18.27
N ASN A 194 -2.22 -6.25 19.53
CA ASN A 194 -1.89 -4.92 20.03
C ASN A 194 -0.37 -4.79 20.26
N ARG A 195 0.38 -4.77 19.16
CA ARG A 195 1.84 -4.73 19.12
C ARG A 195 2.30 -3.63 18.16
N LEU A 196 3.49 -3.08 18.42
CA LEU A 196 4.20 -2.20 17.50
C LEU A 196 5.00 -3.05 16.50
N PHE A 197 4.81 -2.74 15.23
CA PHE A 197 5.52 -3.31 14.09
C PHE A 197 6.46 -2.26 13.51
N TYR A 198 7.51 -2.71 12.83
CA TYR A 198 8.32 -1.82 12.00
C TYR A 198 7.57 -1.50 10.70
N THR A 199 7.77 -0.30 10.20
CA THR A 199 7.24 0.15 8.90
C THR A 199 8.12 -0.31 7.75
N SER A 200 9.43 -0.39 7.97
CA SER A 200 10.41 -1.00 7.08
C SER A 200 10.31 -2.52 7.08
N GLU A 201 10.43 -3.12 5.90
CA GLU A 201 10.56 -4.57 5.73
C GLU A 201 11.89 -5.08 6.30
N SER A 202 11.90 -6.29 6.85
CA SER A 202 13.04 -6.95 7.48
C SER A 202 13.05 -8.44 7.10
N ALA A 203 14.09 -9.18 7.48
CA ALA A 203 14.13 -10.63 7.26
C ALA A 203 13.06 -11.37 8.08
N GLU A 204 12.75 -10.88 9.29
CA GLU A 204 11.73 -11.48 10.15
C GLU A 204 10.34 -10.87 9.88
N ILE A 205 9.46 -11.66 9.26
CA ILE A 205 8.15 -11.21 8.79
C ILE A 205 7.24 -10.78 9.94
N ARG A 206 7.37 -11.42 11.11
CA ARG A 206 6.57 -11.12 12.31
C ARG A 206 6.88 -9.76 12.94
N GLU A 207 7.97 -9.10 12.53
CA GLU A 207 8.36 -7.79 13.06
C GLU A 207 7.71 -6.62 12.34
N PHE A 208 7.33 -6.77 11.07
CA PHE A 208 6.78 -5.68 10.26
C PHE A 208 5.34 -5.94 9.76
N SER A 209 4.81 -7.16 9.88
CA SER A 209 3.46 -7.50 9.45
C SER A 209 2.57 -8.01 10.60
N PRO A 210 1.32 -7.54 10.71
CA PRO A 210 0.34 -8.05 11.68
C PRO A 210 -0.34 -9.36 11.24
N GLY A 211 -0.04 -9.87 10.04
CA GLY A 211 -0.67 -11.04 9.45
C GLY A 211 -0.95 -10.89 7.96
N LYS A 212 -1.67 -11.86 7.39
CA LYS A 212 -2.00 -11.91 5.96
C LYS A 212 -3.48 -12.15 5.72
N LEU A 213 -3.99 -11.54 4.66
CA LEU A 213 -5.36 -11.71 4.20
C LEU A 213 -5.36 -12.71 3.03
N MET A 214 -6.16 -13.76 3.15
CA MET A 214 -6.23 -14.81 2.13
C MET A 214 -7.67 -15.05 1.69
N MET A 215 -7.85 -15.32 0.40
CA MET A 215 -9.11 -15.79 -0.16
C MET A 215 -8.89 -17.08 -0.93
N ILE A 216 -9.68 -18.11 -0.64
CA ILE A 216 -9.66 -19.40 -1.30
C ILE A 216 -11.02 -19.64 -1.95
N ILE A 217 -11.01 -20.20 -3.15
CA ILE A 217 -12.23 -20.56 -3.89
C ILE A 217 -12.82 -21.81 -3.26
N ASP A 218 -14.03 -21.71 -2.71
CA ASP A 218 -14.77 -22.84 -2.13
C ASP A 218 -15.46 -23.67 -3.21
N GLY A 219 -16.11 -22.98 -4.15
CA GLY A 219 -16.80 -23.59 -5.28
C GLY A 219 -16.56 -22.81 -6.56
N LYS A 220 -16.28 -23.54 -7.65
CA LYS A 220 -16.07 -22.96 -8.98
C LYS A 220 -17.27 -22.11 -9.41
N ALA A 221 -16.98 -20.91 -9.93
CA ALA A 221 -17.98 -20.02 -10.48
C ALA A 221 -18.52 -20.54 -11.82
N THR A 222 -19.83 -20.43 -12.02
CA THR A 222 -20.47 -20.76 -13.32
C THR A 222 -20.36 -19.64 -14.36
N GLN A 223 -20.16 -18.40 -13.90
CA GLN A 223 -20.00 -17.22 -14.75
C GLN A 223 -18.74 -16.46 -14.34
N SER A 224 -18.15 -15.74 -15.29
CA SER A 224 -17.04 -14.84 -15.00
C SER A 224 -17.56 -13.52 -14.43
N GLY A 225 -16.76 -12.87 -13.61
CA GLY A 225 -17.05 -11.55 -13.03
C GLY A 225 -15.80 -10.96 -12.41
N THR A 226 -15.94 -9.91 -11.61
CA THR A 226 -14.80 -9.28 -10.93
C THR A 226 -15.09 -9.11 -9.44
N TYR A 227 -14.02 -8.98 -8.67
CA TYR A 227 -14.11 -8.65 -7.25
C TYR A 227 -13.05 -7.62 -6.87
N THR A 228 -13.35 -6.83 -5.86
CA THR A 228 -12.48 -5.80 -5.32
C THR A 228 -12.41 -5.93 -3.82
N VAL A 229 -11.21 -5.82 -3.26
CA VAL A 229 -10.96 -5.87 -1.82
C VAL A 229 -10.61 -4.47 -1.34
N TYR A 230 -11.45 -3.93 -0.48
CA TYR A 230 -11.21 -2.68 0.24
C TYR A 230 -10.77 -2.99 1.66
N ALA A 231 -9.98 -2.11 2.25
CA ALA A 231 -9.59 -2.21 3.64
C ALA A 231 -9.81 -0.88 4.35
N GLU A 232 -10.68 -0.91 5.35
CA GLU A 232 -10.84 0.15 6.33
C GLU A 232 -9.83 -0.07 7.45
N TRP A 233 -8.91 0.88 7.62
CA TRP A 233 -7.81 0.78 8.54
C TRP A 233 -7.78 1.95 9.52
N SER A 234 -7.35 1.68 10.75
CA SER A 234 -6.95 2.70 11.73
C SER A 234 -5.66 2.27 12.39
N VAL A 235 -4.69 3.19 12.41
CA VAL A 235 -3.33 2.91 12.87
C VAL A 235 -2.79 4.07 13.72
N GLU A 236 -1.79 3.76 14.51
CA GLU A 236 -0.98 4.69 15.27
C GLU A 236 0.47 4.55 14.82
N LEU A 237 1.07 5.64 14.36
CA LEU A 237 2.45 5.73 13.90
C LEU A 237 3.30 6.36 15.01
N SER A 238 4.54 5.90 15.16
CA SER A 238 5.48 6.36 16.18
C SER A 238 6.93 6.25 15.72
N GLY A 239 7.84 6.99 16.36
CA GLY A 239 9.26 6.99 16.04
C GLY A 239 9.52 7.69 14.72
N ALA A 240 9.48 9.03 14.72
CA ALA A 240 9.72 9.84 13.54
C ALA A 240 11.08 9.49 12.90
N GLY A 241 11.04 9.12 11.63
CA GLY A 241 12.21 8.73 10.86
C GLY A 241 11.85 8.72 9.38
N LEU A 242 12.73 9.25 8.53
CA LEU A 242 12.51 9.22 7.10
C LEU A 242 13.01 7.88 6.56
N GLU A 243 12.09 6.98 6.26
CA GLU A 243 12.41 5.76 5.54
C GLU A 243 12.65 6.10 4.08
N ASN A 244 13.84 5.76 3.59
CA ASN A 244 14.10 5.86 2.18
C ASN A 244 13.35 4.71 1.50
N THR A 245 12.43 5.03 0.59
CA THR A 245 11.63 4.08 -0.21
C THR A 245 12.46 3.17 -1.13
N ALA A 246 13.76 3.04 -0.90
CA ALA A 246 14.52 1.86 -1.29
C ALA A 246 13.96 0.67 -0.49
N GLN A 247 12.74 0.24 -0.88
CA GLN A 247 12.10 -0.99 -0.47
C GLN A 247 13.16 -2.09 -0.53
N MET A 248 13.16 -3.01 0.44
CA MET A 248 13.83 -4.29 0.21
C MET A 248 13.22 -4.82 -1.08
N LYS A 249 14.00 -4.75 -2.15
CA LYS A 249 13.56 -5.20 -3.45
C LYS A 249 13.29 -6.70 -3.31
N PRO A 250 12.22 -7.21 -3.92
CA PRO A 250 11.77 -8.57 -3.69
C PRO A 250 12.93 -9.55 -3.91
N SER A 251 13.14 -10.42 -2.94
CA SER A 251 14.05 -11.56 -3.08
C SER A 251 13.31 -12.69 -3.77
N TRP A 252 13.90 -13.26 -4.81
CA TRP A 252 13.30 -14.30 -5.62
C TRP A 252 14.00 -15.64 -5.39
N ASN A 253 13.26 -16.72 -5.26
CA ASN A 253 13.86 -18.05 -5.12
C ASN A 253 13.97 -18.70 -6.50
N ALA A 254 15.18 -19.13 -6.88
CA ALA A 254 15.41 -19.91 -8.09
C ALA A 254 14.59 -21.21 -8.03
N ILE A 255 13.69 -21.41 -8.99
CA ILE A 255 12.79 -22.56 -9.06
C ILE A 255 13.48 -23.75 -9.76
N SER A 256 14.55 -23.47 -10.52
CA SER A 256 15.34 -24.44 -11.29
C SER A 256 16.84 -24.22 -11.13
N ASN A 257 17.63 -25.19 -11.63
CA ASN A 257 19.07 -25.06 -11.79
C ASN A 257 19.42 -24.25 -13.06
N TRP A 258 20.49 -23.47 -13.00
CA TRP A 258 20.97 -22.63 -14.09
C TRP A 258 22.40 -22.95 -14.44
N TYR A 259 22.67 -23.06 -15.73
CA TYR A 259 23.95 -23.46 -16.30
C TYR A 259 24.40 -22.46 -17.36
N THR A 260 25.70 -22.32 -17.55
CA THR A 260 26.22 -21.81 -18.82
C THR A 260 25.96 -22.83 -19.93
N ARG A 261 25.96 -22.41 -21.20
CA ARG A 261 25.88 -23.33 -22.34
C ARG A 261 26.93 -22.95 -23.37
N SER A 262 27.62 -23.97 -23.92
CA SER A 262 28.56 -23.74 -25.01
C SER A 262 27.85 -23.08 -26.18
N THR A 263 28.47 -22.06 -26.79
CA THR A 263 27.96 -21.29 -27.97
C THR A 263 26.75 -20.38 -27.71
N HIS A 264 26.27 -20.26 -26.47
CA HIS A 264 25.21 -19.32 -26.10
C HIS A 264 25.73 -18.22 -25.17
N GLN A 265 25.04 -17.08 -25.20
CA GLN A 265 25.26 -15.98 -24.26
C GLN A 265 24.37 -16.19 -23.03
N GLY A 266 24.90 -15.92 -21.83
CA GLY A 266 24.12 -15.93 -20.59
C GLY A 266 23.92 -17.30 -19.92
N LEU A 267 23.14 -17.27 -18.85
CA LEU A 267 22.72 -18.40 -18.03
C LEU A 267 21.40 -18.96 -18.56
N TRP A 268 21.35 -20.28 -18.66
CA TRP A 268 20.24 -21.04 -19.23
C TRP A 268 19.76 -22.10 -18.26
N THR A 269 18.48 -22.43 -18.32
CA THR A 269 17.93 -23.52 -17.53
C THR A 269 17.94 -24.81 -18.34
N GLY A 270 18.77 -25.76 -17.90
CA GLY A 270 18.78 -27.16 -18.32
C GLY A 270 20.00 -27.66 -19.10
N LYS A 271 20.33 -28.94 -18.87
CA LYS A 271 20.80 -29.88 -19.89
C LYS A 271 19.72 -30.92 -20.27
N THR A 272 18.80 -31.27 -19.37
CA THR A 272 17.69 -32.23 -19.60
C THR A 272 16.39 -31.98 -18.80
N ASP A 273 16.27 -30.88 -18.05
CA ASP A 273 15.01 -30.56 -17.33
C ASP A 273 13.95 -30.01 -18.30
N LYS A 274 12.82 -30.72 -18.40
CA LYS A 274 11.70 -30.35 -19.26
C LYS A 274 10.99 -29.08 -18.77
N ALA A 275 10.87 -28.12 -19.69
CA ALA A 275 9.64 -27.37 -19.99
C ALA A 275 9.35 -26.02 -19.33
N SER A 276 10.33 -25.13 -19.14
CA SER A 276 9.99 -23.70 -19.26
C SER A 276 11.13 -22.88 -19.83
N SER A 277 10.93 -22.33 -21.03
CA SER A 277 11.84 -21.36 -21.62
C SER A 277 11.81 -20.02 -20.89
N LYS A 278 10.71 -19.69 -20.20
CA LYS A 278 10.47 -18.36 -19.63
C LYS A 278 11.05 -18.20 -18.22
N ILE A 279 11.79 -17.13 -17.98
CA ILE A 279 12.33 -16.68 -16.69
C ILE A 279 11.23 -16.58 -15.62
N SER A 280 10.02 -16.18 -15.99
CA SER A 280 8.86 -16.12 -15.08
C SER A 280 8.53 -17.47 -14.43
N ASP A 281 8.80 -18.56 -15.13
CA ASP A 281 8.50 -19.92 -14.67
C ASP A 281 9.70 -20.50 -13.89
N LEU A 282 10.85 -19.82 -13.95
CA LEU A 282 12.15 -20.26 -13.42
C LEU A 282 12.61 -19.49 -12.17
N ILE A 283 12.16 -18.24 -12.00
CA ILE A 283 12.47 -17.38 -10.84
C ILE A 283 11.19 -16.99 -10.07
N GLY A 284 10.02 -17.11 -10.71
CA GLY A 284 8.72 -16.75 -10.17
C GLY A 284 8.02 -15.68 -11.01
N GLY A 285 6.69 -15.61 -10.89
CA GLY A 285 5.87 -14.67 -11.67
C GLY A 285 6.20 -13.20 -11.33
N GLY A 286 6.53 -12.40 -12.34
CA GLY A 286 6.73 -10.95 -12.21
C GLY A 286 8.10 -10.42 -12.66
N VAL A 287 9.05 -11.29 -12.98
CA VAL A 287 10.31 -10.90 -13.63
C VAL A 287 10.05 -10.33 -15.02
N ARG A 288 10.72 -9.23 -15.36
CA ARG A 288 10.63 -8.56 -16.68
C ARG A 288 12.01 -8.35 -17.29
N PRO A 289 12.13 -8.33 -18.63
CA PRO A 289 13.35 -7.88 -19.29
C PRO A 289 13.79 -6.50 -18.77
N GLY A 290 15.09 -6.34 -18.53
CA GLY A 290 15.72 -5.14 -17.96
C GLY A 290 15.92 -5.16 -16.44
N MET A 291 15.41 -6.17 -15.73
CA MET A 291 15.66 -6.32 -14.30
C MET A 291 17.08 -6.82 -14.00
N PHE A 292 17.63 -6.39 -12.88
CA PHE A 292 18.93 -6.82 -12.38
C PHE A 292 18.75 -7.57 -11.06
N PHE A 293 19.44 -8.68 -10.91
CA PHE A 293 19.43 -9.49 -9.70
C PHE A 293 20.86 -9.62 -9.17
N LYS A 294 21.00 -9.54 -7.86
CA LYS A 294 22.24 -9.85 -7.16
C LYS A 294 22.23 -11.35 -6.83
N LEU A 295 23.35 -11.99 -7.12
CA LEU A 295 23.54 -13.41 -6.81
C LEU A 295 23.83 -13.59 -5.31
N PRO A 296 23.38 -14.71 -4.70
CA PRO A 296 23.63 -14.99 -3.28
C PRO A 296 25.11 -15.28 -2.99
N TYR A 297 25.84 -15.72 -4.00
CA TYR A 297 27.28 -15.94 -3.97
C TYR A 297 27.89 -15.54 -5.32
N SER A 298 29.18 -15.20 -5.33
CA SER A 298 29.90 -14.89 -6.56
C SER A 298 30.06 -16.15 -7.42
N VAL A 299 29.76 -16.02 -8.70
CA VAL A 299 29.83 -17.12 -9.66
C VAL A 299 31.02 -16.89 -10.60
N VAL A 300 31.90 -17.87 -10.72
CA VAL A 300 33.03 -17.81 -11.65
C VAL A 300 32.53 -18.16 -13.06
N VAL A 301 32.70 -17.24 -14.01
CA VAL A 301 32.33 -17.44 -15.43
C VAL A 301 33.60 -17.44 -16.27
N THR A 302 33.79 -18.51 -17.04
CA THR A 302 34.88 -18.64 -18.01
C THR A 302 34.36 -18.32 -19.41
N GLN A 303 35.02 -17.38 -20.09
CA GLN A 303 34.68 -16.94 -21.44
C GLN A 303 35.45 -17.73 -22.50
N SER A 304 34.96 -17.70 -23.75
CA SER A 304 35.55 -18.41 -24.90
C SER A 304 36.97 -17.98 -25.24
N ASN A 305 37.33 -16.75 -24.87
CA ASN A 305 38.69 -16.20 -24.97
C ASN A 305 39.63 -16.67 -23.83
N GLY A 306 39.14 -17.51 -22.90
CA GLY A 306 39.90 -17.99 -21.74
C GLY A 306 39.93 -17.05 -20.55
N HIS A 307 39.28 -15.88 -20.61
CA HIS A 307 39.16 -14.99 -19.46
C HIS A 307 38.20 -15.56 -18.42
N VAL A 308 38.62 -15.51 -17.17
CA VAL A 308 37.82 -15.92 -16.01
C VAL A 308 37.43 -14.67 -15.23
N ARG A 309 36.14 -14.48 -15.01
CA ARG A 309 35.61 -13.34 -14.25
C ARG A 309 34.58 -13.80 -13.23
N ASN A 310 34.45 -13.05 -12.13
CA ASN A 310 33.46 -13.32 -11.10
C ASN A 310 32.22 -12.45 -11.33
N ALA A 311 31.09 -13.10 -11.59
CA ALA A 311 29.81 -12.45 -11.68
C ALA A 311 29.18 -12.35 -10.29
N HIS A 312 28.74 -11.15 -9.92
CA HIS A 312 27.99 -10.88 -8.70
C HIS A 312 26.53 -10.53 -8.98
N TRP A 313 26.22 -10.22 -10.24
CA TRP A 313 24.90 -9.84 -10.69
C TRP A 313 24.51 -10.57 -11.95
N VAL A 314 23.21 -10.57 -12.24
CA VAL A 314 22.65 -11.08 -13.48
C VAL A 314 21.53 -10.14 -13.96
N LYS A 315 21.47 -9.89 -15.26
CA LYS A 315 20.46 -9.07 -15.92
C LYS A 315 19.50 -9.94 -16.72
N ALA A 316 18.20 -9.79 -16.52
CA ALA A 316 17.21 -10.36 -17.44
C ALA A 316 17.25 -9.61 -18.76
N GLN A 317 17.89 -10.19 -19.78
CA GLN A 317 18.00 -9.56 -21.10
C GLN A 317 16.68 -9.67 -21.86
N ASP A 318 16.11 -10.87 -21.88
CA ASP A 318 14.86 -11.21 -22.53
C ASP A 318 14.05 -12.14 -21.61
N ASP A 319 12.97 -12.71 -22.13
CA ASP A 319 12.11 -13.59 -21.35
C ASP A 319 12.78 -14.92 -20.96
N ASN A 320 13.97 -15.25 -21.48
CA ASN A 320 14.55 -16.60 -21.35
C ASN A 320 16.03 -16.61 -20.90
N THR A 321 16.71 -15.47 -20.90
CA THR A 321 18.17 -15.34 -20.76
C THR A 321 18.54 -14.38 -19.63
N LEU A 322 19.40 -14.85 -18.72
CA LEU A 322 20.07 -14.00 -17.74
C LEU A 322 21.52 -13.77 -18.15
N LEU A 323 21.95 -12.53 -18.35
CA LEU A 323 23.34 -12.19 -18.61
C LEU A 323 24.08 -11.90 -17.30
N PRO A 324 25.23 -12.54 -17.02
CA PRO A 324 26.06 -12.19 -15.88
C PRO A 324 26.63 -10.78 -16.03
N CYS A 325 26.71 -10.06 -14.91
CA CYS A 325 27.37 -8.77 -14.80
C CYS A 325 28.44 -8.85 -13.71
N TYR A 326 29.59 -8.21 -13.95
CA TYR A 326 30.83 -8.49 -13.21
C TYR A 326 31.16 -7.42 -12.19
N GLU A 327 31.51 -6.21 -12.63
CA GLU A 327 31.94 -5.13 -11.75
C GLU A 327 30.79 -4.22 -11.32
N SER A 328 29.76 -4.12 -12.16
CA SER A 328 28.54 -3.36 -11.87
C SER A 328 27.34 -3.99 -12.56
N PRO A 329 26.10 -3.64 -12.17
CA PRO A 329 24.90 -4.07 -12.89
C PRO A 329 24.94 -3.68 -14.37
N GLU A 330 25.61 -2.59 -14.74
CA GLU A 330 25.67 -2.10 -16.13
C GLU A 330 26.78 -2.75 -16.96
N ASP A 331 27.75 -3.41 -16.30
CA ASP A 331 28.87 -4.11 -16.93
C ASP A 331 28.44 -5.50 -17.42
N VAL A 332 27.68 -5.50 -18.51
CA VAL A 332 27.17 -6.68 -19.20
C VAL A 332 28.17 -7.11 -20.26
N ASP A 333 28.60 -8.37 -20.22
CA ASP A 333 29.46 -8.94 -21.27
C ASP A 333 28.65 -9.91 -22.15
N ASP A 334 28.69 -9.66 -23.45
CA ASP A 334 28.05 -10.48 -24.49
C ASP A 334 29.01 -11.57 -25.02
N GLY A 335 30.18 -11.75 -24.39
CA GLY A 335 31.13 -12.81 -24.73
C GLY A 335 30.51 -14.20 -24.67
N GLN A 336 30.88 -15.06 -25.62
CA GLN A 336 30.46 -16.47 -25.61
C GLN A 336 31.05 -17.18 -24.39
N MET A 337 30.22 -17.91 -23.64
CA MET A 337 30.64 -18.60 -22.42
C MET A 337 31.10 -20.02 -22.71
N VAL A 338 32.04 -20.50 -21.89
CA VAL A 338 32.62 -21.83 -21.97
C VAL A 338 31.96 -22.73 -20.93
N ILE A 339 31.49 -23.90 -21.40
CA ILE A 339 31.11 -25.11 -20.64
C ILE A 339 29.84 -24.99 -19.77
N ASP A 340 29.14 -26.11 -19.61
CA ASP A 340 27.89 -26.29 -18.86
C ASP A 340 28.05 -26.41 -17.34
N ASP A 341 28.69 -25.43 -16.72
CA ASP A 341 28.84 -25.40 -15.27
C ASP A 341 27.52 -25.00 -14.61
N LEU A 342 27.18 -25.65 -13.50
CA LEU A 342 26.04 -25.28 -12.66
C LEU A 342 26.39 -24.03 -11.86
N LEU A 343 25.68 -22.94 -12.08
CA LEU A 343 25.99 -21.65 -11.49
C LEU A 343 24.98 -21.21 -10.44
N ILE A 344 23.69 -21.46 -10.66
CA ILE A 344 22.64 -21.21 -9.68
C ILE A 344 21.89 -22.52 -9.42
N SER A 345 21.92 -22.98 -8.17
CA SER A 345 21.09 -24.11 -7.74
C SER A 345 19.64 -23.70 -7.50
N LYS A 346 18.72 -24.62 -7.75
CA LYS A 346 17.33 -24.51 -7.29
C LYS A 346 17.28 -24.23 -5.79
N GLY A 347 16.52 -23.22 -5.39
CA GLY A 347 16.38 -22.73 -4.03
C GLY A 347 17.29 -21.54 -3.68
N SER A 348 18.22 -21.16 -4.56
CA SER A 348 19.05 -19.96 -4.36
C SER A 348 18.22 -18.68 -4.36
N VAL A 349 18.50 -17.78 -3.42
CA VAL A 349 17.81 -16.49 -3.27
C VAL A 349 18.51 -15.43 -4.14
N LEU A 350 17.75 -14.73 -4.98
CA LEU A 350 18.18 -13.68 -5.90
C LEU A 350 17.56 -12.36 -5.46
N ASP A 351 18.37 -11.39 -5.05
CA ASP A 351 17.84 -10.09 -4.62
C ASP A 351 17.67 -9.20 -5.85
N ASP A 352 16.47 -8.68 -6.09
CA ASP A 352 16.28 -7.66 -7.12
C ASP A 352 17.11 -6.43 -6.74
N VAL A 353 17.94 -5.94 -7.65
CA VAL A 353 18.74 -4.71 -7.49
C VAL A 353 18.46 -3.73 -8.62
N THR A 354 17.43 -3.95 -9.41
CA THR A 354 17.00 -3.10 -10.53
C THR A 354 16.93 -1.66 -10.06
N PRO A 355 17.77 -0.74 -10.57
CA PRO A 355 17.69 0.65 -10.17
C PRO A 355 16.26 1.13 -10.43
N PRO A 356 15.63 1.86 -9.50
CA PRO A 356 14.32 2.44 -9.79
C PRO A 356 14.44 3.20 -11.11
N PRO A 357 13.47 3.08 -12.03
CA PRO A 357 13.51 3.87 -13.25
C PRO A 357 13.70 5.31 -12.80
N VAL A 358 14.83 5.90 -13.17
CA VAL A 358 15.07 7.32 -12.94
C VAL A 358 13.92 7.98 -13.69
N GLN A 359 12.88 8.39 -12.96
CA GLN A 359 11.87 9.30 -13.49
C GLN A 359 12.70 10.43 -14.03
N GLY A 360 12.76 10.51 -15.36
CA GLY A 360 13.85 11.19 -16.05
C GLY A 360 14.20 12.44 -15.28
N GLU A 361 15.46 12.56 -14.87
CA GLU A 361 16.02 13.89 -14.70
C GLU A 361 15.57 14.61 -15.97
N LEU A 362 14.62 15.52 -15.83
CA LEU A 362 14.46 16.63 -16.73
C LEU A 362 15.80 17.32 -16.63
N LYS A 363 16.74 16.83 -17.44
CA LYS A 363 17.99 17.47 -17.75
C LYS A 363 17.51 18.85 -18.19
N ALA A 364 17.69 19.85 -17.32
CA ALA A 364 17.37 21.21 -17.66
C ALA A 364 18.02 21.44 -19.02
N PRO A 365 17.26 21.83 -20.08
CA PRO A 365 17.83 21.94 -21.40
C PRO A 365 19.05 22.84 -21.28
N SER A 366 20.21 22.32 -21.64
CA SER A 366 21.41 23.13 -21.79
C SER A 366 21.02 24.27 -22.73
N SER A 367 21.29 25.51 -22.30
CA SER A 367 20.84 26.75 -22.92
C SER A 367 21.30 26.97 -24.38
N SER A 368 21.92 25.97 -25.01
CA SER A 368 22.37 25.98 -26.40
C SER A 368 21.41 25.31 -27.38
N ASP A 369 20.49 24.46 -26.93
CA ASP A 369 19.59 23.70 -27.83
C ASP A 369 18.12 24.03 -27.55
N SER A 370 17.71 25.25 -27.88
CA SER A 370 16.29 25.58 -28.03
C SER A 370 15.88 25.35 -29.48
N PRO A 371 15.02 24.37 -29.80
CA PRO A 371 14.43 24.30 -31.13
C PRO A 371 13.56 25.55 -31.32
N MET A 372 13.88 26.37 -32.33
CA MET A 372 13.05 27.52 -32.68
C MET A 372 11.61 27.03 -32.91
N MET A 373 10.66 27.54 -32.12
CA MET A 373 9.24 27.38 -32.41
C MET A 373 8.97 27.87 -33.83
N THR A 374 8.53 26.97 -34.69
CA THR A 374 8.10 27.32 -36.04
C THR A 374 6.80 28.14 -35.95
N ALA A 375 6.64 29.10 -36.87
CA ALA A 375 5.48 30.00 -36.90
C ALA A 375 4.13 29.26 -36.94
N ASP A 376 4.12 28.02 -37.45
CA ASP A 376 2.93 27.17 -37.52
C ASP A 376 2.52 26.62 -36.15
N LEU A 377 3.48 26.31 -35.29
CA LEU A 377 3.23 25.83 -33.93
C LEU A 377 2.67 26.95 -33.05
N TYR A 378 3.12 28.18 -33.30
CA TYR A 378 2.59 29.38 -32.64
C TYR A 378 1.14 29.69 -33.07
N LYS A 379 0.81 29.53 -34.35
CA LYS A 379 -0.58 29.67 -34.84
C LYS A 379 -1.51 28.62 -34.23
N LEU A 380 -1.05 27.39 -34.09
CA LEU A 380 -1.83 26.29 -33.49
C LEU A 380 -2.15 26.56 -32.01
N LEU A 381 -1.16 27.09 -31.27
CA LEU A 381 -1.35 27.54 -29.89
C LEU A 381 -2.31 28.72 -29.77
N GLN A 382 -2.29 29.67 -30.71
CA GLN A 382 -3.26 30.78 -30.72
C GLN A 382 -4.69 30.34 -31.02
N VAL A 383 -4.88 29.36 -31.90
CA VAL A 383 -6.20 28.78 -32.19
C VAL A 383 -6.73 28.02 -30.97
N PHE A 384 -5.86 27.26 -30.31
CA PHE A 384 -6.22 26.53 -29.09
C PHE A 384 -6.57 27.46 -27.93
N ALA A 385 -5.79 28.53 -27.72
CA ALA A 385 -6.07 29.53 -26.70
C ALA A 385 -7.40 30.27 -26.95
N LYS A 386 -7.71 30.60 -28.22
CA LYS A 386 -9.02 31.18 -28.59
C LYS A 386 -10.20 30.23 -28.39
N GLY A 387 -9.97 28.92 -28.51
CA GLY A 387 -11.00 27.91 -28.24
C GLY A 387 -11.35 27.77 -26.76
N LEU A 388 -10.43 28.11 -25.86
CA LEU A 388 -10.63 28.03 -24.41
C LEU A 388 -11.32 29.26 -23.80
N GLU A 389 -11.46 30.35 -24.57
CA GLU A 389 -12.16 31.57 -24.11
C GLU A 389 -13.67 31.57 -24.39
N LEU A 390 -14.22 30.51 -25.00
CA LEU A 390 -15.67 30.40 -25.23
C LEU A 390 -16.38 29.88 -23.98
N SER A 391 -17.25 30.73 -23.43
CA SER A 391 -18.09 30.47 -22.25
C SER A 391 -19.12 29.35 -22.52
N PRO A 392 -19.41 28.46 -21.54
CA PRO A 392 -20.34 27.33 -21.73
C PRO A 392 -21.81 27.71 -22.00
N ASN A 393 -22.16 29.00 -22.05
CA ASN A 393 -23.54 29.47 -22.22
C ASN A 393 -23.97 29.70 -23.68
N ASP A 394 -23.08 29.57 -24.67
CA ASP A 394 -23.41 29.85 -26.08
C ASP A 394 -23.87 28.61 -26.89
N LEU A 395 -24.10 27.46 -26.24
CA LEU A 395 -24.45 26.19 -26.91
C LEU A 395 -25.87 25.68 -26.61
N LEU A 396 -26.88 26.56 -26.63
CA LEU A 396 -28.28 26.12 -26.72
C LEU A 396 -29.03 26.91 -27.80
N PRO A 397 -29.45 26.29 -28.92
CA PRO A 397 -30.48 26.86 -29.77
C PRO A 397 -31.87 26.54 -29.19
N SER A 398 -32.62 27.62 -28.99
CA SER A 398 -34.03 27.67 -28.66
C SER A 398 -34.90 26.99 -29.73
N GLY A 399 -35.99 26.38 -29.27
CA GLY A 399 -36.90 25.60 -30.10
C GLY A 399 -37.67 26.41 -31.14
N ARG A 400 -37.99 25.75 -32.25
CA ARG A 400 -39.15 26.05 -33.09
C ARG A 400 -39.83 24.76 -33.52
N SER A 401 -41.11 24.69 -33.16
CA SER A 401 -42.09 23.72 -33.63
C SER A 401 -42.39 23.91 -35.12
N LEU A 402 -42.40 22.83 -35.89
CA LEU A 402 -43.29 22.70 -37.05
C LEU A 402 -43.79 21.26 -37.17
N SER A 403 -45.10 21.20 -37.36
CA SER A 403 -46.02 20.09 -37.53
C SER A 403 -45.90 19.34 -38.85
N GLY A 404 -46.40 18.10 -38.87
CA GLY A 404 -47.18 17.57 -40.00
C GLY A 404 -46.51 16.50 -40.86
N ASP A 405 -47.00 15.27 -40.70
CA ASP A 405 -47.31 14.23 -41.70
C ASP A 405 -46.28 13.90 -42.81
N TYR A 406 -45.92 12.62 -42.93
CA TYR A 406 -46.26 11.76 -44.09
C TYR A 406 -45.67 10.34 -43.92
N LEU A 407 -46.58 9.36 -43.77
CA LEU A 407 -46.66 8.04 -44.42
C LEU A 407 -45.44 7.07 -44.53
N LYS A 408 -45.74 5.85 -44.05
CA LYS A 408 -45.53 4.50 -44.66
C LYS A 408 -44.20 3.76 -44.48
N SER A 409 -44.30 2.70 -43.67
CA SER A 409 -43.61 1.40 -43.83
C SER A 409 -43.88 0.79 -45.22
N PRO A 410 -43.03 -0.15 -45.69
CA PRO A 410 -43.44 -1.54 -45.49
C PRO A 410 -42.30 -2.55 -45.20
N GLU A 411 -42.76 -3.65 -44.60
CA GLU A 411 -42.21 -5.01 -44.59
C GLU A 411 -41.46 -5.42 -45.86
N GLN A 412 -40.43 -6.26 -45.73
CA GLN A 412 -40.25 -7.38 -46.65
C GLN A 412 -39.53 -8.58 -46.01
N LYS A 413 -40.02 -9.74 -46.41
CA LYS A 413 -39.86 -11.10 -45.89
C LYS A 413 -38.56 -11.78 -46.34
N GLU A 414 -38.13 -12.76 -45.55
CA GLU A 414 -37.27 -13.88 -46.00
C GLU A 414 -37.94 -14.70 -47.13
N PRO A 415 -37.18 -15.54 -47.87
CA PRO A 415 -37.09 -16.94 -47.46
C PRO A 415 -35.74 -17.66 -47.70
N LEU A 416 -35.64 -18.83 -47.05
CA LEU A 416 -34.67 -19.92 -47.20
C LEU A 416 -34.63 -20.57 -48.61
N ASP A 417 -33.47 -21.14 -48.96
CA ASP A 417 -33.23 -22.54 -49.40
C ASP A 417 -31.83 -22.63 -50.06
N SER A 418 -30.84 -23.39 -49.55
CA SER A 418 -30.62 -24.85 -49.58
C SER A 418 -29.59 -25.29 -50.65
N THR A 419 -28.54 -25.99 -50.18
CA THR A 419 -27.75 -27.06 -50.84
C THR A 419 -26.97 -26.81 -52.14
N GLY A 420 -25.68 -27.17 -52.11
CA GLY A 420 -24.86 -27.41 -53.29
C GLY A 420 -23.39 -27.72 -52.96
N SER A 421 -23.05 -29.00 -53.02
CA SER A 421 -21.73 -29.61 -52.80
C SER A 421 -20.66 -29.20 -53.82
N SER A 422 -19.40 -29.11 -53.37
CA SER A 422 -18.24 -29.78 -53.99
C SER A 422 -17.20 -30.12 -52.93
#